data_AF-A0A4R2KSK4-F1
#
_entry.id   AF-A0A4R2KSK4-F1
#
_cell.length_a   1.000
_cell.length_b   1.000
_cell.length_c   1.000
_cell.angle_alpha   90.00
_cell.angle_beta   90.00
_cell.angle_gamma   90.00
#
_symmetry.space_group_name_H-M   'P 1'
#
loop_
_entity.id
_entity.type
_entity.pdbx_description
1 polymer ?
#
loop_
_entity_poly.entity_id
_entity_poly.type
_entity_poly.pdbx_seq_one_letter_code
_entity_poly.pdbx_strand_id
1 'polypeptide(L)'
;MDADERALITQEIDGLGADDELHNWIQQQFDAPLDASMVASQADSPQAAREMYLVSAAIVDDQNPMERAWLDQLAAALKLPPGMPEELDRQVLSPIQ
;
A
#
# COMPACT_ATOMS: atom_id res chain seq x y z
N MET A 1 2.89 -1.65 -6.17
CA MET A 1 2.92 -1.71 -7.65
C MET A 1 4.36 -1.83 -8.09
N ASP A 2 4.71 -2.95 -8.70
CA ASP A 2 6.09 -3.31 -8.97
C ASP A 2 6.70 -2.57 -10.17
N ALA A 3 8.03 -2.45 -10.16
CA ALA A 3 8.78 -1.75 -11.20
C ALA A 3 8.58 -2.36 -12.60
N ASP A 4 8.45 -3.69 -12.67
CA ASP A 4 8.19 -4.40 -13.93
C ASP A 4 6.79 -4.09 -14.48
N GLU A 5 5.80 -3.98 -13.61
CA GLU A 5 4.42 -3.65 -13.99
C GLU A 5 4.31 -2.19 -14.45
N ARG A 6 4.98 -1.27 -13.76
CA ARG A 6 5.10 0.15 -14.15
C ARG A 6 5.77 0.31 -15.52
N ALA A 7 6.83 -0.45 -15.77
CA ALA A 7 7.56 -0.40 -17.04
C ALA A 7 6.70 -0.89 -18.21
N LEU A 8 5.96 -1.99 -18.03
CA LEU A 8 5.07 -2.54 -19.05
C LEU A 8 3.97 -1.54 -19.44
N ILE A 9 3.30 -0.95 -18.45
CA ILE A 9 2.21 0.01 -18.71
C ILE A 9 2.76 1.28 -19.38
N THR A 10 3.96 1.73 -19.01
CA THR A 10 4.59 2.89 -19.67
C THR A 10 4.88 2.61 -21.14
N GLN A 11 5.40 1.43 -21.48
CA GLN A 11 5.71 1.05 -22.86
C GLN A 11 4.47 0.97 -23.77
N GLU A 12 3.36 0.43 -23.25
CA GLU A 12 2.10 0.38 -24.00
C GLU A 12 1.57 1.78 -24.34
N ILE A 13 1.82 2.76 -23.48
CA ILE A 13 1.31 4.12 -23.61
C ILE A 13 2.17 4.98 -24.53
N ASP A 14 3.49 4.78 -24.50
CA ASP A 14 4.39 5.28 -25.55
C ASP A 14 3.94 4.75 -26.93
N GLY A 15 3.54 3.47 -27.01
CA GLY A 15 3.02 2.85 -28.23
C GLY A 15 1.72 3.47 -28.77
N LEU A 16 0.94 4.13 -27.92
CA LEU A 16 -0.30 4.82 -28.27
C LEU A 16 -0.08 6.30 -28.69
N GLY A 17 1.15 6.80 -28.61
CA GLY A 17 1.48 8.20 -28.93
C GLY A 17 0.98 9.18 -27.89
N ALA A 18 1.08 8.81 -26.61
CA ALA A 18 0.69 9.67 -25.50
C ALA A 18 1.56 10.93 -25.41
N ASP A 19 0.93 12.08 -25.16
CA ASP A 19 1.63 13.34 -24.92
C ASP A 19 2.25 13.38 -23.50
N ASP A 20 3.22 14.27 -23.29
CA ASP A 20 3.93 14.45 -22.02
C ASP A 20 2.99 14.68 -20.82
N GLU A 21 1.82 15.29 -21.05
CA GLU A 21 0.80 15.50 -20.01
C GLU A 21 0.22 14.17 -19.50
N LEU A 22 -0.05 13.24 -20.41
CA LEU A 22 -0.57 11.91 -20.07
C LEU A 22 0.51 11.07 -19.38
N HIS A 23 1.77 11.15 -19.83
CA HIS A 23 2.90 10.52 -19.14
C HIS A 23 3.02 10.98 -17.69
N ASN A 24 2.97 12.28 -17.44
CA ASN A 24 3.05 12.83 -16.09
C ASN A 24 1.86 12.42 -15.22
N TRP A 25 0.64 12.42 -15.77
CA TRP A 25 -0.54 11.95 -15.06
C TRP A 25 -0.44 10.47 -14.65
N ILE A 26 0.13 9.63 -15.51
CA ILE A 26 0.32 8.20 -15.24
C ILE A 26 1.43 7.94 -14.24
N GLN A 27 2.55 8.65 -14.32
CA GLN A 27 3.57 8.59 -13.28
C GLN A 27 2.98 9.01 -11.92
N GLN A 28 2.15 10.07 -11.89
CA GLN A 28 1.41 10.46 -10.70
C GLN A 28 0.37 9.43 -10.24
N GLN A 29 -0.18 8.60 -11.15
CA GLN A 29 -1.06 7.50 -10.77
C GLN A 29 -0.32 6.26 -10.30
N PHE A 30 0.84 5.95 -10.86
CA PHE A 30 1.69 4.89 -10.31
C PHE A 30 2.18 5.25 -8.92
N ASP A 31 2.52 6.53 -8.72
CA ASP A 31 2.89 7.07 -7.43
C ASP A 31 1.69 7.51 -6.60
N ALA A 32 0.45 7.38 -7.12
CA ALA A 32 -0.73 7.61 -6.32
C ALA A 32 -0.75 6.52 -5.26
N PRO A 33 -0.61 6.89 -3.98
CA PRO A 33 -0.69 5.89 -2.93
C PRO A 33 -2.10 5.30 -3.01
N LEU A 34 -2.21 3.98 -2.88
CA LEU A 34 -3.39 3.40 -2.24
C LEU A 34 -3.62 4.27 -1.01
N ASP A 35 -4.69 5.04 -0.95
CA ASP A 35 -4.76 6.07 0.09
C ASP A 35 -5.00 5.37 1.43
N ALA A 36 -3.92 5.22 2.20
CA ALA A 36 -3.92 4.58 3.49
C ALA A 36 -4.89 5.29 4.46
N SER A 37 -5.13 6.59 4.27
CA SER A 37 -6.12 7.36 5.02
C SER A 37 -7.54 7.02 4.60
N MET A 38 -7.80 6.80 3.31
CA MET A 38 -9.10 6.31 2.83
C MET A 38 -9.40 4.93 3.39
N VAL A 39 -8.44 4.01 3.38
CA VAL A 39 -8.58 2.69 3.99
C VAL A 39 -8.85 2.83 5.49
N ALA A 40 -8.03 3.62 6.20
CA ALA A 40 -8.20 3.84 7.63
C ALA A 40 -9.55 4.50 7.99
N SER A 41 -10.12 5.33 7.11
CA SER A 41 -11.41 5.99 7.34
C SER A 41 -12.58 5.01 7.45
N GLN A 42 -12.44 3.80 6.88
CA GLN A 42 -13.44 2.74 6.94
C GLN A 42 -13.40 1.96 8.25
N ALA A 43 -12.36 2.15 9.08
CA ALA A 43 -12.27 1.53 10.40
C ALA A 43 -13.23 2.25 11.37
N ASP A 44 -14.35 1.60 11.65
CA ASP A 44 -15.40 2.09 12.55
C ASP A 44 -15.09 1.86 14.04
N SER A 45 -14.05 1.07 14.33
CA SER A 45 -13.67 0.71 15.69
C SER A 45 -12.16 0.42 15.81
N PRO A 46 -11.58 0.47 17.03
CA PRO A 46 -10.20 0.06 17.27
C PRO A 46 -9.93 -1.43 16.98
N GLN A 47 -10.97 -2.27 16.96
CA GLN A 47 -10.88 -3.67 16.55
C GLN A 47 -10.75 -3.74 15.02
N ALA A 48 -11.66 -3.08 14.29
CA ALA A 48 -11.60 -3.00 12.83
C ALA A 48 -10.27 -2.42 12.34
N ALA A 49 -9.74 -1.39 13.01
CA ALA A 49 -8.44 -0.82 12.67
C ALA A 49 -7.31 -1.86 12.70
N ARG A 50 -7.27 -2.69 13.73
CA ARG A 50 -6.25 -3.76 13.86
C ARG A 50 -6.43 -4.85 12.80
N GLU A 51 -7.67 -5.24 12.52
CA GLU A 51 -7.99 -6.24 11.50
C GLU A 51 -7.65 -5.75 10.09
N MET A 52 -7.95 -4.49 9.79
CA MET A 52 -7.60 -3.86 8.51
C MET A 52 -6.08 -3.80 8.30
N TYR A 53 -5.32 -3.48 9.36
CA TYR A 53 -3.87 -3.54 9.31
C TYR A 53 -3.36 -4.97 9.06
N LEU A 54 -3.87 -5.96 9.79
CA LEU A 54 -3.47 -7.37 9.63
C LEU A 54 -3.73 -7.90 8.21
N VAL A 55 -4.92 -7.62 7.66
CA VAL A 55 -5.27 -8.04 6.29
C VAL A 55 -4.35 -7.36 5.28
N SER A 56 -4.05 -6.07 5.48
CA SER A 56 -3.16 -5.31 4.61
C SER A 56 -1.72 -5.84 4.68
N ALA A 57 -1.20 -6.09 5.88
CA ALA A 57 0.13 -6.65 6.12
C ALA A 57 0.30 -8.08 5.56
N ALA A 58 -0.78 -8.85 5.46
CA ALA A 58 -0.75 -10.18 4.85
C ALA A 58 -0.70 -10.18 3.31
N ILE A 59 -1.08 -9.06 2.68
CA ILE A 59 -1.12 -8.91 1.21
C ILE A 59 0.12 -8.16 0.70
N VAL A 60 0.58 -7.19 1.47
CA VAL A 60 1.77 -6.38 1.18
C VAL A 60 3.03 -7.23 1.22
N ASP A 61 3.90 -7.06 0.21
CA ASP A 61 5.24 -7.61 0.25
C ASP A 61 6.17 -6.71 1.07
N ASP A 62 6.60 -7.20 2.24
CA ASP A 62 7.52 -6.48 3.11
C ASP A 62 8.92 -6.28 2.49
N GLN A 63 9.27 -7.03 1.44
CA GLN A 63 10.50 -6.82 0.69
C GLN A 63 10.41 -5.61 -0.27
N ASN A 64 9.21 -5.11 -0.55
CA ASN A 64 9.01 -3.94 -1.38
C ASN A 64 8.99 -2.65 -0.51
N PRO A 65 10.00 -1.77 -0.63
CA PRO A 65 10.10 -0.57 0.22
C PRO A 65 8.90 0.37 0.08
N MET A 66 8.26 0.40 -1.09
CA MET A 66 7.08 1.25 -1.32
C MET A 66 5.86 0.71 -0.57
N GLU A 67 5.67 -0.61 -0.58
CA GLU A 67 4.53 -1.23 0.10
C GLU A 67 4.73 -1.24 1.61
N ARG A 68 5.96 -1.40 2.09
CA ARG A 68 6.31 -1.20 3.50
C ARG A 68 6.03 0.24 3.95
N ALA A 69 6.45 1.25 3.18
CA ALA A 69 6.17 2.65 3.49
C ALA A 69 4.66 2.97 3.46
N TRP A 70 3.88 2.27 2.63
CA TRP A 70 2.43 2.36 2.62
C TRP A 70 1.80 1.74 3.89
N LEU A 71 2.29 0.58 4.32
CA LEU A 71 1.84 -0.09 5.54
C LEU A 71 2.12 0.77 6.79
N ASP A 72 3.27 1.45 6.83
CA ASP A 72 3.62 2.40 7.90
C ASP A 72 2.65 3.61 7.92
N GLN A 73 2.28 4.13 6.74
CA GLN A 73 1.28 5.20 6.62
C GLN A 73 -0.10 4.72 7.08
N LEU A 74 -0.47 3.48 6.78
CA LEU A 74 -1.72 2.87 7.23
C LEU A 74 -1.76 2.74 8.76
N ALA A 75 -0.68 2.28 9.40
CA ALA A 75 -0.60 2.24 10.86
C ALA A 75 -0.82 3.61 11.50
N ALA A 76 -0.20 4.65 10.92
CA ALA A 76 -0.35 6.03 11.39
C ALA A 76 -1.79 6.54 11.20
N ALA A 77 -2.41 6.29 10.04
CA ALA A 77 -3.77 6.70 9.73
C ALA A 77 -4.81 6.00 10.60
N LEU A 78 -4.60 4.71 10.90
CA LEU A 78 -5.40 3.91 11.83
C LEU A 78 -5.19 4.28 13.30
N LYS A 79 -4.22 5.17 13.59
CA LYS A 79 -3.87 5.63 14.95
C LYS A 79 -3.50 4.47 15.87
N LEU A 80 -2.78 3.48 15.33
CA LEU A 80 -2.35 2.34 16.12
C LEU A 80 -1.34 2.76 17.21
N PRO A 81 -1.40 2.17 18.42
CA PRO A 81 -0.42 2.44 19.48
C PRO A 81 1.01 2.12 19.01
N PRO A 82 2.02 2.82 19.55
CA PRO A 82 3.42 2.49 19.27
C PRO A 82 3.71 1.02 19.66
N GLY A 83 4.40 0.29 18.79
CA GLY A 83 4.69 -1.14 18.96
C GLY A 83 3.55 -2.10 18.60
N MET A 84 2.33 -1.60 18.37
CA MET A 84 1.21 -2.43 17.87
C MET A 84 1.45 -2.92 16.43
N PRO A 85 1.93 -2.09 15.48
CA PRO A 85 2.20 -2.54 14.11
C PRO A 85 3.19 -3.71 14.07
N GLU A 86 4.31 -3.61 14.80
CA GLU A 86 5.33 -4.67 14.88
C GLU A 86 4.76 -5.99 15.45
N GLU A 87 3.85 -5.91 16.43
CA GLU A 87 3.19 -7.10 16.98
C GLU A 87 2.21 -7.72 15.96
N LEU A 88 1.53 -6.92 15.16
CA LEU A 88 0.64 -7.39 14.10
C LEU A 88 1.43 -8.00 12.94
N ASP A 89 2.56 -7.39 12.54
CA ASP A 89 3.47 -7.94 11.53
C ASP A 89 4.00 -9.32 11.94
N ARG A 90 4.38 -9.48 13.21
CA ARG A 90 4.80 -10.78 13.77
C ARG A 90 3.70 -11.83 13.72
N GLN A 91 2.45 -11.44 13.92
CA GLN A 91 1.30 -12.35 13.82
C GLN A 91 1.06 -12.79 12.38
N VAL A 92 1.23 -11.92 11.39
CA VAL A 92 1.15 -12.26 9.97
C VAL A 92 2.25 -13.25 9.57
N LEU A 93 3.48 -13.00 10.01
CA LEU A 93 4.64 -13.85 9.74
C LEU A 93 4.64 -15.19 10.52
N SER A 94 3.73 -15.33 11.49
CA SER A 94 3.53 -16.55 12.27
C SER A 94 2.23 -17.23 11.80
N PRO A 95 2.22 -17.90 10.63
CA PRO A 95 1.05 -18.65 10.21
C PRO A 95 0.72 -19.68 11.29
N ILE A 96 -0.53 -19.67 11.76
CA ILE A 96 -1.06 -20.66 12.68
C ILE A 96 -0.79 -22.05 12.07
N GLN A 97 0.08 -22.83 12.71
CA GLN A 97 0.29 -24.25 12.42
C GLN A 97 -0.88 -25.08 12.94
#